data_AF-A0A172TW46-F1
#
_entry.id   AF-A0A172TW46-F1
#
_cell.length_a   1.000
_cell.length_b   1.000
_cell.length_c   1.000
_cell.angle_alpha   90.00
_cell.angle_beta   90.00
_cell.angle_gamma   90.00
#
_symmetry.space_group_name_H-M   'P 1'
#
loop_
_entity.id
_entity.type
_entity.pdbx_description
1 polymer ?
#
loop_
_entity_poly.entity_id
_entity_poly.type
_entity_poly.pdbx_seq_one_letter_code
_entity_poly.pdbx_strand_id
1 'polypeptide(L)'
;MDDVTYKQLIKEPDVLDHTTLNVTLKEVVARQEFALAAELQRILKDNKIEKPVLPTGLYDARPNYYKIDLTDDVIDQIVDILFDLEAEFTNEDGDTTPTSSFYASLVDKWLNLSNRYN
;
A
#
# COMPACT_ATOMS: atom_id res chain seq x y z
N MET A 1 -15.77 -14.52 9.40
CA MET A 1 -16.00 -13.09 9.61
C MET A 1 -17.22 -12.64 8.83
N ASP A 2 -18.08 -11.79 9.39
CA ASP A 2 -19.22 -11.21 8.66
C ASP A 2 -18.83 -9.95 7.87
N ASP A 3 -19.73 -9.50 6.98
CA ASP A 3 -19.46 -8.37 6.08
C ASP A 3 -19.36 -7.01 6.82
N VAL A 4 -20.02 -6.85 7.97
CA VAL A 4 -19.95 -5.62 8.76
C VAL A 4 -18.57 -5.50 9.39
N THR A 5 -18.09 -6.57 10.04
CA THR A 5 -16.72 -6.62 10.60
C THR A 5 -15.68 -6.42 9.50
N TYR A 6 -15.82 -7.09 8.35
CA TYR A 6 -14.88 -6.92 7.24
C TYR A 6 -14.81 -5.47 6.75
N LYS A 7 -15.96 -4.82 6.57
CA LYS A 7 -16.03 -3.41 6.14
C LYS A 7 -15.41 -2.44 7.14
N GLN A 8 -15.39 -2.78 8.43
CA GLN A 8 -14.71 -2.00 9.45
C GLN A 8 -13.19 -2.22 9.39
N LEU A 9 -12.74 -3.48 9.31
CA LEU A 9 -11.32 -3.81 9.21
C LEU A 9 -10.65 -3.16 8.00
N ILE A 10 -11.26 -3.21 6.81
CA ILE A 10 -10.63 -2.63 5.60
C ILE A 10 -10.58 -1.10 5.59
N LYS A 11 -11.16 -0.44 6.59
CA LYS A 11 -11.10 1.01 6.79
C LYS A 11 -10.13 1.40 7.90
N GLU A 12 -9.52 0.44 8.58
CA GLU A 12 -8.50 0.73 9.56
C GLU A 12 -7.30 1.41 8.89
N PRO A 13 -6.64 2.36 9.58
CA PRO A 13 -5.59 3.17 8.97
C PRO A 13 -4.43 2.31 8.45
N ASP A 14 -4.13 1.19 9.12
CA ASP A 14 -3.05 0.27 8.79
C ASP A 14 -3.42 -0.82 7.78
N VAL A 15 -4.31 -0.51 6.85
CA VAL A 15 -4.75 -1.45 5.83
C VAL A 15 -4.54 -0.86 4.44
N LEU A 16 -3.82 -1.61 3.61
CA LEU A 16 -3.62 -1.28 2.20
C LEU A 16 -4.27 -2.32 1.28
N ASP A 17 -4.71 -1.84 0.12
CA ASP A 17 -5.20 -2.71 -0.94
C ASP A 17 -4.03 -3.37 -1.70
N HIS A 18 -4.33 -4.49 -2.37
CA HIS A 18 -3.35 -5.27 -3.12
C HIS A 18 -2.58 -4.47 -4.18
N THR A 19 -3.24 -3.53 -4.87
CA THR A 19 -2.62 -2.77 -5.94
C THR A 19 -1.56 -1.85 -5.37
N THR A 20 -1.89 -1.14 -4.28
CA THR A 20 -0.94 -0.28 -3.57
C THR A 20 0.32 -1.06 -3.16
N LEU A 21 0.16 -2.19 -2.45
CA LEU A 21 1.30 -3.01 -2.02
C LEU A 21 2.11 -3.58 -3.19
N ASN A 22 1.44 -4.06 -4.23
CA ASN A 22 2.11 -4.69 -5.37
C ASN A 22 2.88 -3.67 -6.22
N VAL A 23 2.38 -2.43 -6.36
CA VAL A 23 3.13 -1.36 -7.01
C VAL A 23 4.33 -0.98 -6.17
N THR A 24 4.16 -0.70 -4.88
CA THR A 24 5.29 -0.39 -3.98
C THR A 24 6.36 -1.48 -4.02
N LEU A 25 5.98 -2.76 -3.97
CA LEU A 25 6.92 -3.88 -4.09
C LEU A 25 7.72 -3.83 -5.39
N LYS A 26 7.09 -3.53 -6.53
CA LYS A 26 7.78 -3.46 -7.82
C LYS A 26 8.83 -2.35 -7.83
N GLU A 27 8.49 -1.18 -7.30
CA GLU A 27 9.41 -0.05 -7.26
C GLU A 27 10.59 -0.30 -6.32
N VAL A 28 10.32 -0.84 -5.13
CA VAL A 28 11.34 -1.26 -4.16
C VAL A 28 12.28 -2.31 -4.77
N VAL A 29 11.75 -3.29 -5.50
CA VAL A 29 12.57 -4.29 -6.21
C VAL A 29 13.39 -3.65 -7.34
N ALA A 30 12.81 -2.72 -8.10
CA ALA A 30 13.51 -2.02 -9.18
C ALA A 30 14.71 -1.19 -8.66
N ARG A 31 14.58 -0.64 -7.45
CA ARG A 31 15.66 0.06 -6.72
C ARG A 31 16.61 -0.87 -5.95
N GLN A 32 16.41 -2.19 -6.01
CA GLN A 32 17.22 -3.21 -5.34
C GLN A 32 17.16 -3.16 -3.81
N GLU A 33 16.08 -2.61 -3.25
CA GLU A 33 15.82 -2.53 -1.81
C GLU A 33 15.27 -3.86 -1.28
N PHE A 34 16.08 -4.92 -1.34
CA PHE A 34 15.61 -6.30 -1.16
C PHE A 34 15.10 -6.61 0.26
N ALA A 35 15.59 -5.90 1.28
CA ALA A 35 15.09 -6.05 2.65
C ALA A 35 13.63 -5.58 2.76
N LEU A 36 13.34 -4.38 2.24
CA LEU A 36 11.98 -3.85 2.15
C LEU A 36 11.08 -4.75 1.27
N ALA A 37 11.61 -5.24 0.15
CA ALA A 37 10.88 -6.15 -0.72
C ALA A 37 10.48 -7.44 0.01
N ALA A 38 11.36 -7.98 0.86
CA ALA A 38 11.06 -9.19 1.64
C ALA A 38 9.93 -8.96 2.65
N GLU A 39 9.90 -7.80 3.32
CA GLU A 39 8.81 -7.44 4.23
C GLU A 39 7.47 -7.29 3.50
N LEU A 40 7.45 -6.60 2.35
CA LEU A 40 6.24 -6.46 1.54
C LEU A 40 5.74 -7.83 1.01
N GLN A 41 6.66 -8.72 0.63
CA GLN A 41 6.32 -10.09 0.22
C GLN A 41 5.74 -10.91 1.37
N ARG A 42 6.29 -10.78 2.59
CA ARG A 42 5.73 -11.40 3.81
C ARG A 42 4.29 -10.93 4.02
N ILE A 43 4.04 -9.61 3.97
CA ILE A 43 2.70 -9.04 4.14
C ILE A 43 1.72 -9.59 3.09
N LEU A 44 2.12 -9.62 1.81
CA LEU A 44 1.29 -10.15 0.73
C LEU A 44 0.96 -11.64 0.90
N LYS A 45 1.81 -12.39 1.59
CA LYS A 45 1.63 -13.82 1.83
C LYS A 45 0.81 -14.09 3.09
N ASP A 46 1.12 -13.42 4.18
CA ASP A 46 0.71 -13.83 5.52
C ASP A 46 -0.32 -12.90 6.16
N ASN A 47 -0.43 -11.64 5.69
CA ASN A 47 -1.26 -10.61 6.35
C ASN A 47 -2.54 -10.27 5.59
N LYS A 48 -2.98 -11.14 4.68
CA LYS A 48 -4.21 -10.94 3.93
C LYS A 48 -5.42 -10.97 4.86
N ILE A 49 -6.27 -9.94 4.78
CA ILE A 49 -7.55 -9.92 5.48
C ILE A 49 -8.52 -10.82 4.71
N GLU A 50 -9.01 -11.87 5.37
CA GLU A 50 -9.95 -12.81 4.75
C GLU A 50 -11.26 -12.11 4.37
N LYS A 51 -11.76 -12.37 3.16
CA LYS A 51 -13.06 -11.88 2.74
C LYS A 51 -14.18 -12.65 3.44
N PRO A 52 -15.34 -12.01 3.72
CA PRO A 52 -16.50 -12.73 4.22
C PRO A 52 -16.98 -13.74 3.17
N VAL A 53 -17.47 -14.88 3.65
CA VAL A 53 -18.04 -15.92 2.77
C VAL A 53 -19.32 -15.37 2.14
N LEU A 54 -19.34 -15.29 0.81
CA LEU A 54 -20.55 -14.94 0.07
C LEU A 54 -21.40 -16.19 -0.20
N PRO A 55 -22.74 -16.03 -0.32
CA PRO A 55 -23.61 -17.07 -0.84
C PRO A 55 -23.11 -17.62 -2.20
N THR A 56 -23.35 -18.91 -2.43
CA THR A 56 -22.96 -19.60 -3.68
C THR A 56 -23.48 -18.85 -4.91
N GLY A 57 -22.59 -18.58 -5.87
CA GLY A 57 -22.90 -17.87 -7.12
C GLY A 57 -22.67 -16.36 -7.07
N LEU A 58 -22.29 -15.79 -5.92
CA LEU A 58 -21.88 -14.40 -5.82
C LEU A 58 -20.36 -14.26 -5.81
N TYR A 59 -19.86 -13.27 -6.55
CA TYR A 59 -18.44 -12.93 -6.65
C TYR A 59 -18.15 -11.63 -5.91
N ASP A 60 -17.09 -11.63 -5.10
CA ASP A 60 -16.62 -10.44 -4.40
C ASP A 60 -15.59 -9.67 -5.23
N ALA A 61 -16.03 -8.63 -5.94
CA ALA A 61 -15.21 -7.78 -6.78
C ALA A 61 -14.29 -6.81 -6.02
N ARG A 62 -14.39 -6.72 -4.69
CA ARG A 62 -13.47 -5.87 -3.89
C ARG A 62 -12.02 -6.35 -4.09
N PRO A 63 -11.01 -5.47 -4.00
CA PRO A 63 -9.63 -5.93 -3.98
C PRO A 63 -9.37 -6.78 -2.72
N ASN A 64 -8.24 -7.50 -2.72
CA ASN A 64 -7.72 -8.06 -1.48
C ASN A 64 -7.09 -6.91 -0.68
N TYR A 65 -7.26 -6.94 0.65
CA TYR A 65 -6.69 -5.99 1.58
C TYR A 65 -5.75 -6.71 2.55
N TYR A 66 -4.77 -5.99 3.06
CA TYR A 66 -3.71 -6.54 3.88
C TYR A 66 -3.45 -5.64 5.08
N LYS A 67 -3.22 -6.27 6.24
CA LYS A 67 -2.82 -5.58 7.46
C LYS A 67 -1.34 -5.23 7.37
N ILE A 68 -1.01 -3.97 7.60
CA ILE A 68 0.37 -3.48 7.62
C ILE A 68 0.87 -3.47 9.07
N ASP A 69 1.88 -4.28 9.33
CA ASP A 69 2.52 -4.47 10.63
C ASP A 69 4.01 -4.08 10.59
N LEU A 70 4.35 -3.13 9.73
CA LEU A 70 5.69 -2.56 9.62
C LEU A 70 5.91 -1.51 10.70
N THR A 71 7.18 -1.31 11.07
CA THR A 71 7.59 -0.22 11.96
C THR A 71 7.54 1.11 11.21
N ASP A 72 7.41 2.21 11.94
CA ASP A 72 7.41 3.56 11.36
C ASP A 72 8.69 3.83 10.55
N ASP A 73 9.87 3.40 11.04
CA ASP A 73 11.14 3.51 10.29
C ASP A 73 11.10 2.83 8.91
N VAL A 74 10.37 1.71 8.79
CA VAL A 74 10.25 0.96 7.53
C VAL A 74 9.23 1.64 6.62
N ILE A 75 8.15 2.18 7.20
CA ILE A 75 7.16 2.98 6.48
C ILE A 75 7.82 4.24 5.91
N ASP A 76 8.64 4.94 6.70
CA ASP A 76 9.34 6.15 6.30
C ASP A 76 10.32 5.87 5.15
N GLN A 77 11.07 4.76 5.19
CA GLN A 77 11.91 4.35 4.06
C GLN A 77 11.11 4.11 2.76
N ILE A 78 9.92 3.53 2.87
CA ILE A 78 9.03 3.34 1.71
C ILE A 78 8.52 4.68 1.20
N VAL A 79 8.15 5.59 2.10
CA VAL A 79 7.70 6.94 1.76
C VAL A 79 8.80 7.71 1.04
N ASP A 80 10.04 7.67 1.52
CA ASP A 80 11.20 8.31 0.88
C ASP A 80 11.39 7.81 -0.56
N ILE A 81 11.33 6.50 -0.78
CA ILE A 81 11.42 5.90 -2.12
C ILE A 81 10.32 6.41 -3.06
N LEU A 82 9.09 6.54 -2.54
CA LEU A 82 7.95 6.99 -3.34
C LEU A 82 8.01 8.50 -3.62
N PHE A 83 8.54 9.30 -2.69
CA PHE A 83 8.82 10.72 -2.90
C PHE A 83 9.90 10.93 -3.97
N ASP A 84 10.97 10.14 -3.96
CA ASP A 84 12.00 10.18 -4.99
C ASP A 84 11.39 9.89 -6.37
N LEU A 85 10.49 8.91 -6.47
CA LEU A 85 9.78 8.61 -7.71
C LEU A 85 8.85 9.76 -8.14
N GLU A 86 8.10 10.36 -7.22
CA GLU A 86 7.29 11.54 -7.51
C GLU A 86 8.14 12.66 -8.12
N ALA A 87 9.30 12.96 -7.51
CA ALA A 87 10.23 13.97 -8.00
C ALA A 87 10.82 13.61 -9.37
N GLU A 88 11.23 12.36 -9.57
CA GLU A 88 11.79 11.86 -10.85
C GLU A 88 10.80 11.98 -12.03
N PHE A 89 9.51 11.85 -11.76
CA PHE A 89 8.46 11.94 -12.78
C PHE A 89 7.81 13.32 -12.89
N THR A 90 8.32 14.32 -12.17
CA THR A 90 7.96 15.72 -12.37
C THR A 90 8.63 16.24 -13.64
N ASN A 91 7.98 17.13 -14.39
CA ASN A 91 8.56 17.61 -15.65
C ASN A 91 9.71 18.62 -15.41
N GLU A 92 10.41 19.00 -16.47
CA GLU A 92 11.56 19.93 -16.40
C GLU A 92 11.20 21.33 -15.85
N ASP A 93 9.92 21.72 -15.94
CA ASP A 93 9.39 22.98 -15.43
C ASP A 93 8.98 22.90 -13.94
N GLY A 94 9.04 21.71 -13.33
CA GLY A 94 8.60 21.47 -11.96
C GLY A 94 7.09 21.22 -11.81
N ASP A 95 6.35 21.08 -12.91
CA ASP A 95 4.92 20.79 -12.90
C ASP A 95 4.63 19.29 -12.70
N THR A 96 3.55 19.03 -11.96
CA THR A 96 3.03 17.69 -11.72
C THR A 96 2.59 17.04 -13.04
N THR A 97 3.05 15.81 -13.28
CA THR A 97 2.60 14.95 -14.38
C THR A 97 1.57 13.93 -13.88
N PRO A 98 0.87 13.21 -14.76
CA PRO A 98 0.02 12.09 -14.33
C PRO A 98 0.77 11.02 -13.55
N THR A 99 2.05 10.78 -13.88
CA THR A 99 2.88 9.78 -13.19
C THR A 99 3.36 10.29 -11.83
N SER A 100 3.79 11.56 -11.72
CA SER A 100 4.13 12.10 -10.39
C SER A 100 2.90 12.21 -9.49
N SER A 101 1.74 12.63 -10.02
CA SER A 101 0.45 12.56 -9.31
C SER A 101 0.14 11.15 -8.78
N PHE A 102 0.46 10.12 -9.57
CA PHE A 102 0.27 8.74 -9.15
C PHE A 102 1.18 8.37 -7.97
N TYR A 103 2.47 8.72 -8.02
CA TYR A 103 3.39 8.48 -6.90
C TYR A 103 3.02 9.29 -5.65
N ALA A 104 2.62 10.55 -5.81
CA ALA A 104 2.08 11.37 -4.72
C ALA A 104 0.89 10.67 -4.03
N SER A 105 -0.02 10.06 -4.82
CA SER A 105 -1.14 9.30 -4.25
C SER A 105 -0.72 8.04 -3.48
N LEU A 106 0.44 7.45 -3.81
CA LEU A 106 1.01 6.33 -3.04
C LEU A 106 1.66 6.84 -1.76
N VAL A 107 2.41 7.95 -1.84
CA VAL A 107 2.96 8.65 -0.67
C VAL A 107 1.87 8.95 0.34
N ASP A 108 0.76 9.55 -0.08
CA ASP A 108 -0.38 9.86 0.80
C ASP A 108 -0.91 8.61 1.53
N LYS A 109 -1.02 7.48 0.81
CA LYS A 109 -1.49 6.22 1.41
C LYS A 109 -0.52 5.70 2.46
N TRP A 110 0.79 5.78 2.22
CA TRP A 110 1.80 5.32 3.16
C TRP A 110 1.97 6.27 4.35
N LEU A 111 1.91 7.59 4.15
CA LEU A 111 1.92 8.58 5.23
C LEU A 111 0.72 8.44 6.19
N ASN A 112 -0.45 8.05 5.66
CA ASN A 112 -1.61 7.74 6.50
C ASN A 112 -1.35 6.56 7.47
N LEU A 113 -0.39 5.68 7.17
CA LEU A 113 0.03 4.61 8.08
C LEU A 113 0.91 5.14 9.21
N SER A 114 1.87 6.01 8.90
CA SER A 114 2.80 6.60 9.88
C SER A 114 2.08 7.51 10.88
N ASN A 115 1.02 8.21 10.45
CA ASN A 115 0.18 9.04 11.32
C ASN A 115 -0.69 8.26 12.32
N ARG A 116 -0.56 6.93 12.41
CA ARG A 116 -1.35 6.07 13.32
C ARG A 116 -1.07 6.32 14.81
N TYR A 117 0.07 6.94 15.14
CA TYR A 117 0.51 7.16 16.53
C TYR A 117 0.63 8.64 16.95
N ASN A 118 0.20 9.58 16.10
CA ASN A 118 0.17 11.02 16.41
C ASN A 118 -1.14 11.47 17.09
#